data_AF-A0A812IK29-F1
#
_entry.id   AF-A0A812IK29-F1
#
_cell.length_a   1.000
_cell.length_b   1.000
_cell.length_c   1.000
_cell.angle_alpha   90.00
_cell.angle_beta   90.00
_cell.angle_gamma   90.00
#
_symmetry.space_group_name_H-M   'P 1'
#
loop_
_entity.id
_entity.type
_entity.pdbx_description
1 polymer ?
#
loop_
_entity_poly.entity_id
_entity_poly.type
_entity_poly.pdbx_seq_one_letter_code
_entity_poly.pdbx_strand_id
1 'polypeptide(L)'
;MPSQTLKAIVASFPPPKEGLEGPNSIPEPAVVHQLAASWGSLGHPVLCHRPCVYILKGSKCRQGASCQFCHHSQHSPVPKLDQEQRARVQGLSDEDLVSLLIPHIREQALAAGLLEQVEDFVHVLDKKLCPDVEHNNDNIRMKIPRKELYRLKKTLRGMNLTALMKLLPRGDLAEHFQKLRLSAAGSVKFEL
;
A
#
# COMPACT_ATOMS: atom_id res chain seq x y z
N MET A 1 6.05 42.83 -33.02
CA MET A 1 5.56 42.37 -31.70
C MET A 1 6.59 41.42 -31.10
N PRO A 2 7.60 41.90 -30.35
CA PRO A 2 8.66 41.03 -29.84
C PRO A 2 8.24 40.32 -28.55
N SER A 3 8.36 38.99 -28.61
CA SER A 3 8.16 38.01 -27.55
C SER A 3 9.18 38.20 -26.43
N GLN A 4 8.74 38.67 -25.26
CA GLN A 4 9.58 38.80 -24.07
C GLN A 4 9.65 37.46 -23.34
N THR A 5 10.87 36.96 -23.23
CA THR A 5 11.27 35.65 -22.70
C THR A 5 11.08 35.58 -21.18
N LEU A 6 10.41 34.53 -20.69
CA LEU A 6 10.15 34.19 -19.27
C LEU A 6 11.40 34.07 -18.35
N LYS A 7 12.60 34.40 -18.84
CA LYS A 7 13.86 34.35 -18.09
C LYS A 7 14.09 35.56 -17.17
N ALA A 8 13.31 36.64 -17.28
CA ALA A 8 13.53 37.87 -16.51
C ALA A 8 12.88 37.90 -15.11
N ILE A 9 11.92 37.01 -14.80
CA ILE A 9 11.14 37.07 -13.55
C ILE A 9 11.86 36.35 -12.38
N VAL A 10 12.83 35.49 -12.66
CA VAL A 10 13.53 34.69 -11.63
C VAL A 10 14.67 35.44 -10.94
N ALA A 11 15.07 36.63 -11.44
CA ALA A 11 16.20 37.39 -10.91
C ALA A 11 15.85 38.34 -9.73
N SER A 12 14.59 38.38 -9.28
CA SER A 12 14.14 39.32 -8.25
C SER A 12 13.97 38.72 -6.85
N PHE A 13 14.31 37.44 -6.64
CA PHE A 13 14.23 36.84 -5.31
C PHE A 13 15.50 37.18 -4.50
N PRO A 14 15.38 37.89 -3.37
CA PRO A 14 16.52 38.12 -2.49
C PRO A 14 17.00 36.78 -1.91
N PRO A 15 18.32 36.61 -1.71
CA PRO A 15 18.86 35.39 -1.10
C PRO A 15 18.34 35.23 0.34
N PRO A 16 18.16 33.98 0.82
CA PRO A 16 17.79 33.72 2.21
C PRO A 16 18.89 34.25 3.13
N LYS A 17 18.51 35.09 4.09
CA LYS A 17 19.44 35.66 5.06
C LYS A 17 19.94 34.55 5.98
N GLU A 18 21.24 34.28 5.88
CA GLU A 18 22.00 33.53 6.88
C GLU A 18 22.11 34.36 8.17
N GLY A 19 21.97 33.69 9.32
CA GLY A 19 22.41 34.23 10.60
C GLY A 19 21.29 34.51 11.61
N LEU A 20 21.03 33.52 12.46
CA LEU A 20 20.81 33.77 13.88
C LEU A 20 21.22 32.50 14.65
N GLU A 21 22.49 32.51 15.04
CA GLU A 21 23.05 31.62 16.04
C GLU A 21 22.47 31.99 17.42
N GLY A 22 22.00 30.98 18.14
CA GLY A 22 21.68 31.05 19.57
C GLY A 22 22.29 29.84 20.26
N PRO A 23 23.10 30.02 21.33
CA PRO A 23 23.77 28.92 22.00
C PRO A 23 22.90 28.32 23.11
N ASN A 24 23.16 27.03 23.38
CA ASN A 24 22.79 26.25 24.57
C ASN A 24 21.32 25.96 24.83
N SER A 25 20.94 24.70 24.60
CA SER A 25 20.04 23.95 25.47
C SER A 25 20.16 22.43 25.20
N ILE A 26 20.89 21.75 26.09
CA ILE A 26 20.67 20.38 26.62
C ILE A 26 20.52 19.23 25.59
N PRO A 27 21.31 18.13 25.67
CA PRO A 27 21.02 16.92 24.91
C PRO A 27 19.68 16.35 25.38
N GLU A 28 18.64 16.65 24.60
CA GLU A 28 17.29 16.10 24.74
C GLU A 28 17.43 14.58 24.76
N PRO A 29 16.93 13.88 25.79
CA PRO A 29 16.94 12.42 25.77
C PRO A 29 16.16 12.02 24.53
N ALA A 30 16.70 11.10 23.73
CA ALA A 30 16.08 10.62 22.51
C ALA A 30 14.64 10.18 22.81
N VAL A 31 13.69 11.12 22.67
CA VAL A 31 12.29 10.88 22.89
C VAL A 31 11.92 10.00 21.73
N VAL A 32 11.86 8.70 22.00
CA VAL A 32 11.17 7.72 21.19
C VAL A 32 9.77 8.29 21.07
N HIS A 33 9.53 9.09 20.03
CA HIS A 33 8.23 9.65 19.75
C HIS A 33 7.39 8.42 19.46
N GLN A 34 6.63 8.00 20.46
CA GLN A 34 5.58 7.02 20.32
C GLN A 34 4.62 7.62 19.30
N LEU A 35 4.83 7.25 18.05
CA LEU A 35 4.14 7.81 16.90
C LEU A 35 2.69 7.38 17.04
N ALA A 36 1.86 8.28 17.58
CA ALA A 36 0.44 8.04 17.74
C ALA A 36 -0.12 7.44 16.45
N ALA A 37 -0.71 6.25 16.59
CA ALA A 37 -1.31 5.54 15.47
C ALA A 37 -2.34 6.44 14.77
N SER A 38 -2.40 6.35 13.45
CA SER A 38 -3.34 7.09 12.62
C SER A 38 -4.38 6.16 12.01
N TRP A 39 -5.41 6.71 11.37
CA TRP A 39 -6.33 5.91 10.54
C TRP A 39 -5.60 5.08 9.48
N GLY A 40 -4.51 5.62 8.92
CA GLY A 40 -3.68 4.87 7.98
C GLY A 40 -2.90 3.71 8.61
N SER A 41 -2.73 3.69 9.93
CA SER A 41 -2.10 2.59 10.67
C SER A 41 -3.03 1.38 10.88
N LEU A 42 -4.32 1.48 10.59
CA LEU A 42 -5.27 0.38 10.78
C LEU A 42 -4.89 -0.85 9.93
N GLY A 43 -4.77 -2.00 10.59
CA GLY A 43 -4.31 -3.25 9.96
C GLY A 43 -2.79 -3.37 9.80
N HIS A 44 -1.99 -2.55 10.48
CA HIS A 44 -0.53 -2.73 10.51
C HIS A 44 -0.17 -4.11 11.11
N PRO A 45 0.87 -4.81 10.59
CA PRO A 45 1.79 -4.43 9.51
C PRO A 45 1.33 -4.79 8.09
N VAL A 46 0.30 -5.62 7.95
CA VAL A 46 0.01 -6.33 6.70
C VAL A 46 -1.02 -5.61 5.80
N LEU A 47 -2.02 -4.99 6.42
CA LEU A 47 -3.18 -4.34 5.81
C LEU A 47 -3.16 -2.80 5.89
N CYS A 48 -2.19 -2.23 6.59
CA CYS A 48 -2.05 -0.78 6.76
C CYS A 48 -1.85 -0.02 5.45
N HIS A 49 -2.14 1.28 5.48
CA HIS A 49 -1.85 2.16 4.36
C HIS A 49 -0.34 2.31 4.15
N ARG A 50 0.02 2.94 3.01
CA ARG A 50 1.42 3.32 2.76
C ARG A 50 1.95 4.18 3.93
N PRO A 51 3.24 4.07 4.25
CA PRO A 51 3.82 4.87 5.31
C PRO A 51 3.69 6.38 5.04
N CYS A 52 3.50 7.13 6.12
CA CYS A 52 3.43 8.58 6.10
C CYS A 52 4.81 9.15 5.81
N VAL A 53 4.91 10.00 4.78
CA VAL A 53 6.18 10.58 4.34
C VAL A 53 6.80 11.45 5.44
N TYR A 54 5.99 12.15 6.23
CA TYR A 54 6.49 12.98 7.33
C TYR A 54 7.12 12.12 8.43
N ILE A 55 6.45 11.04 8.81
CA ILE A 55 6.93 10.12 9.83
C ILE A 55 8.18 9.37 9.36
N LEU A 56 8.19 8.90 8.11
CA LEU A 56 9.37 8.28 7.49
C LEU A 56 10.60 9.20 7.50
N LYS A 57 10.39 10.51 7.36
CA LYS A 57 11.47 11.51 7.41
C LYS A 57 11.86 11.93 8.84
N GLY A 58 11.25 11.32 9.87
CA GLY A 58 11.50 11.67 11.28
C GLY A 58 10.84 12.98 11.72
N SER A 59 9.88 13.51 10.95
CA SER A 59 9.18 14.75 11.26
C SER A 59 7.75 14.49 11.79
N LYS A 60 7.21 15.43 12.57
CA LYS A 60 5.83 15.35 13.07
C LYS A 60 4.82 15.49 11.93
N CYS A 61 3.85 14.57 11.86
CA CYS A 61 2.74 14.69 10.92
C CYS A 61 1.72 15.71 11.42
N ARG A 62 1.39 16.71 10.59
CA ARG A 62 0.42 17.77 10.93
C ARG A 62 -1.02 17.25 11.08
N GLN A 63 -1.34 16.12 10.47
CA GLN A 63 -2.68 15.52 10.52
C GLN A 63 -2.90 14.69 11.80
N GLY A 64 -1.85 14.34 12.54
CA GLY A 64 -1.97 13.51 13.74
C GLY A 64 -2.74 12.21 13.48
N ALA A 65 -3.64 11.86 14.39
CA ALA A 65 -4.47 10.65 14.29
C ALA A 65 -5.36 10.60 13.03
N SER A 66 -5.75 11.76 12.47
CA SER A 66 -6.58 11.87 11.26
C SER A 66 -5.87 11.47 9.96
N CYS A 67 -4.54 11.24 10.01
CA CYS A 67 -3.75 10.93 8.82
C CYS A 67 -4.17 9.59 8.17
N GLN A 68 -4.36 9.60 6.85
CA GLN A 68 -4.72 8.43 6.05
C GLN A 68 -3.50 7.55 5.67
N PHE A 69 -2.32 7.87 6.22
CA PHE A 69 -1.08 7.13 5.99
C PHE A 69 -0.56 6.53 7.30
N CYS A 70 0.06 5.36 7.20
CA CYS A 70 0.56 4.64 8.37
C CYS A 70 1.65 5.44 9.07
N HIS A 71 1.53 5.57 10.39
CA HIS A 71 2.49 6.25 11.25
C HIS A 71 3.53 5.30 11.86
N HIS A 72 3.51 4.02 11.53
CA HIS A 72 4.60 3.12 11.91
C HIS A 72 5.82 3.39 11.02
N SER A 73 6.99 3.52 11.64
CA SER A 73 8.25 3.75 10.94
C SER A 73 8.77 2.48 10.25
N GLN A 74 8.36 1.31 10.74
CA GLN A 74 8.79 0.01 10.23
C GLN A 74 7.86 -0.46 9.10
N HIS A 75 8.35 -0.38 7.86
CA HIS A 75 7.69 -0.99 6.71
C HIS A 75 8.71 -1.75 5.89
N SER A 76 8.42 -3.03 5.62
CA SER A 76 9.21 -3.81 4.68
C SER A 76 9.02 -3.28 3.26
N PRO A 77 10.09 -3.21 2.45
CA PRO A 77 9.98 -2.83 1.06
C PRO A 77 9.08 -3.82 0.32
N VAL A 78 8.08 -3.30 -0.38
CA VAL A 78 7.18 -4.11 -1.19
C VAL A 78 7.78 -4.22 -2.60
N PRO A 79 7.97 -5.44 -3.14
CA PRO A 79 8.34 -5.64 -4.53
C PRO A 79 7.38 -4.90 -5.45
N LYS A 80 7.91 -4.14 -6.40
CA LYS A 80 7.10 -3.45 -7.40
C LYS A 80 7.01 -4.32 -8.64
N LEU A 81 5.83 -4.38 -9.25
CA LEU A 81 5.70 -4.90 -10.60
C LEU A 81 6.49 -3.99 -11.55
N ASP A 82 7.33 -4.60 -12.38
CA ASP A 82 7.99 -3.91 -13.48
C ASP A 82 6.96 -3.42 -14.53
N GLN A 83 7.43 -2.67 -15.53
CA GLN A 83 6.54 -2.09 -16.53
C GLN A 83 5.79 -3.17 -17.33
N GLU A 84 6.44 -4.27 -17.66
CA GLU A 84 5.88 -5.34 -18.47
C GLU A 84 4.85 -6.15 -17.67
N GLN A 85 5.19 -6.53 -16.44
CA GLN A 85 4.30 -7.18 -15.49
C GLN A 85 3.06 -6.34 -15.22
N ARG A 86 3.21 -5.02 -15.07
CA ARG A 86 2.08 -4.12 -14.85
C ARG A 86 1.16 -4.07 -16.08
N ALA A 87 1.72 -3.95 -17.27
CA ALA A 87 0.94 -3.95 -18.51
C ALA A 87 0.15 -5.26 -18.67
N ARG A 88 0.75 -6.40 -18.31
CA ARG A 88 0.08 -7.70 -18.33
C ARG A 88 -1.06 -7.79 -17.33
N VAL A 89 -0.82 -7.40 -16.07
CA VAL A 89 -1.87 -7.37 -15.04
C VAL A 89 -3.03 -6.46 -15.45
N GLN A 90 -2.74 -5.33 -16.09
CA GLN A 90 -3.76 -4.40 -16.61
C GLN A 90 -4.51 -4.94 -17.84
N GLY A 91 -3.94 -5.91 -18.56
CA GLY A 91 -4.56 -6.55 -19.72
C GLY A 91 -5.37 -7.82 -19.38
N LEU A 92 -5.37 -8.26 -18.12
CA LEU A 92 -6.21 -9.37 -17.67
C LEU A 92 -7.66 -8.91 -17.49
N SER A 93 -8.61 -9.84 -17.68
CA SER A 93 -9.98 -9.61 -17.20
C SER A 93 -10.00 -9.59 -15.67
N ASP A 94 -11.03 -8.97 -15.11
CA ASP A 94 -11.23 -8.93 -13.65
C ASP A 94 -11.28 -10.35 -13.05
N GLU A 95 -11.94 -11.29 -13.73
CA GLU A 95 -12.01 -12.72 -13.37
C GLU A 95 -10.64 -13.39 -13.33
N ASP A 96 -9.84 -13.22 -14.39
CA ASP A 96 -8.49 -13.80 -14.50
C ASP A 96 -7.56 -13.20 -13.43
N LEU A 97 -7.72 -11.90 -13.16
CA LEU A 97 -6.93 -11.18 -12.17
C LEU A 97 -7.27 -11.64 -10.75
N VAL A 98 -8.55 -11.79 -10.41
CA VAL A 98 -8.99 -12.33 -9.12
C VAL A 98 -8.49 -13.77 -8.94
N SER A 99 -8.67 -14.62 -9.96
CA SER A 99 -8.19 -16.00 -9.95
C SER A 99 -6.67 -16.09 -9.78
N LEU A 100 -5.92 -15.15 -10.34
CA LEU A 100 -4.48 -15.05 -10.17
C LEU A 100 -4.09 -14.60 -8.74
N LEU A 101 -4.83 -13.66 -8.15
CA LEU A 101 -4.47 -13.02 -6.87
C LEU A 101 -4.93 -13.82 -5.64
N ILE A 102 -6.07 -14.51 -5.69
CA ILE A 102 -6.65 -15.24 -4.54
C ILE A 102 -5.64 -16.17 -3.86
N PRO A 103 -4.90 -17.05 -4.58
CA PRO A 103 -3.95 -17.95 -3.94
C PRO A 103 -2.87 -17.21 -3.15
N HIS A 104 -2.41 -16.07 -3.67
CA HIS A 104 -1.40 -15.24 -3.03
C HIS A 104 -1.97 -14.44 -1.84
N ILE A 105 -3.21 -13.97 -1.96
CA ILE A 105 -3.94 -13.32 -0.86
C ILE A 105 -4.11 -14.28 0.32
N ARG A 106 -4.53 -15.52 0.05
CA ARG A 106 -4.67 -16.58 1.07
C ARG A 106 -3.33 -16.93 1.72
N GLU A 107 -2.28 -17.12 0.92
CA GLU A 107 -0.91 -17.41 1.41
C GLU A 107 -0.42 -16.30 2.36
N GLN A 108 -0.61 -15.03 1.98
CA GLN A 108 -0.22 -13.88 2.81
C GLN A 108 -1.10 -13.73 4.05
N ALA A 109 -2.41 -14.00 3.95
CA ALA A 109 -3.34 -13.94 5.08
C ALA A 109 -3.02 -15.01 6.12
N LEU A 110 -2.72 -16.23 5.69
CA LEU A 110 -2.30 -17.32 6.55
C LEU A 110 -1.00 -16.95 7.30
N ALA A 111 0.00 -16.44 6.59
CA ALA A 111 1.26 -16.00 7.20
C ALA A 111 1.07 -14.86 8.22
N ALA A 112 0.01 -14.06 8.06
CA ALA A 112 -0.35 -12.97 8.96
C ALA A 112 -1.30 -13.37 10.10
N GLY A 113 -1.79 -14.61 10.13
CA GLY A 113 -2.82 -15.05 11.09
C GLY A 113 -4.19 -14.41 10.87
N LEU A 114 -4.47 -13.95 9.63
CA LEU A 114 -5.70 -13.23 9.26
C LEU A 114 -6.57 -14.03 8.27
N LEU A 115 -6.41 -15.35 8.21
CA LEU A 115 -7.06 -16.17 7.19
C LEU A 115 -8.58 -16.08 7.28
N GLU A 116 -9.16 -16.13 8.47
CA GLU A 116 -10.62 -16.08 8.68
C GLU A 116 -11.21 -14.77 8.15
N GLN A 117 -10.63 -13.62 8.52
CA GLN A 117 -11.14 -12.32 8.08
C GLN A 117 -10.98 -12.14 6.56
N VAL A 118 -9.92 -12.73 5.98
CA VAL A 118 -9.66 -12.67 4.55
C VAL A 118 -10.57 -13.61 3.77
N GLU A 119 -10.93 -14.79 4.29
CA GLU A 119 -11.86 -15.69 3.58
C GLU A 119 -13.25 -15.09 3.40
N ASP A 120 -13.76 -14.36 4.39
CA ASP A 120 -15.00 -13.59 4.24
C ASP A 120 -14.91 -12.60 3.07
N PHE A 121 -13.75 -11.94 2.94
CA PHE A 121 -13.49 -11.00 1.85
C PHE A 121 -13.32 -11.72 0.50
N VAL A 122 -12.63 -12.87 0.47
CA VAL A 122 -12.46 -13.69 -0.74
C VAL A 122 -13.80 -14.22 -1.23
N HIS A 123 -14.68 -14.65 -0.33
CA HIS A 123 -16.04 -15.08 -0.70
C HIS A 123 -16.84 -13.95 -1.37
N VAL A 124 -16.70 -12.71 -0.89
CA VAL A 124 -17.31 -11.54 -1.54
C VAL A 124 -16.69 -11.27 -2.92
N LEU A 125 -15.37 -11.42 -3.07
CA LEU A 125 -14.70 -11.29 -4.36
C LEU A 125 -15.22 -12.30 -5.38
N ASP A 126 -15.26 -13.58 -4.99
CA ASP A 126 -15.76 -14.66 -5.85
C ASP A 126 -17.22 -14.39 -6.25
N LYS A 127 -18.09 -14.04 -5.29
CA LYS A 127 -19.50 -13.75 -5.59
C LYS A 127 -19.71 -12.56 -6.53
N LYS A 128 -18.89 -11.50 -6.41
CA LYS A 128 -19.05 -10.28 -7.22
C LYS A 128 -18.42 -10.38 -8.60
N LEU A 129 -17.30 -11.10 -8.72
CA LEU A 129 -16.45 -11.08 -9.92
C LEU A 129 -16.41 -12.44 -10.62
N CYS A 130 -16.95 -13.49 -10.02
CA CYS A 130 -16.91 -14.85 -10.54
C CYS A 130 -18.13 -15.68 -10.07
N PRO A 131 -19.38 -15.24 -10.35
CA PRO A 131 -20.57 -15.91 -9.82
C PRO A 131 -20.75 -17.36 -10.31
N ASP A 132 -20.15 -17.74 -11.45
CA ASP A 132 -20.50 -18.98 -12.17
C ASP A 132 -19.31 -19.86 -12.63
N VAL A 133 -18.06 -19.59 -12.21
CA VAL A 133 -16.88 -20.28 -12.77
C VAL A 133 -16.11 -21.06 -11.69
N GLU A 134 -16.03 -22.38 -11.85
CA GLU A 134 -15.02 -23.19 -11.15
C GLU A 134 -13.62 -22.69 -11.57
N HIS A 135 -12.81 -22.22 -10.63
CA HIS A 135 -11.52 -21.54 -10.85
C HIS A 135 -10.54 -22.32 -11.75
N ASN A 136 -10.71 -22.24 -13.06
CA ASN A 136 -9.87 -22.97 -14.00
C ASN A 136 -8.64 -22.13 -14.36
N ASN A 137 -7.54 -22.37 -13.65
CA ASN A 137 -6.21 -21.74 -13.87
C ASN A 137 -5.70 -21.89 -15.31
N ASP A 138 -6.27 -22.83 -16.09
CA ASP A 138 -5.87 -23.12 -17.46
C ASP A 138 -6.19 -21.98 -18.44
N ASN A 139 -7.20 -21.13 -18.19
CA ASN A 139 -7.51 -19.99 -19.07
C ASN A 139 -6.43 -18.89 -19.03
N ILE A 140 -5.87 -18.61 -17.84
CA ILE A 140 -4.75 -17.66 -17.67
C ILE A 140 -3.50 -18.17 -18.40
N ARG A 141 -3.31 -19.50 -18.42
CA ARG A 141 -2.18 -20.17 -19.08
C ARG A 141 -2.16 -19.95 -20.60
N MET A 142 -3.31 -19.66 -21.21
CA MET A 142 -3.41 -19.38 -22.65
C MET A 142 -3.04 -17.94 -23.01
N LYS A 143 -3.17 -16.99 -22.07
CA LYS A 143 -2.91 -15.56 -22.32
C LYS A 143 -1.49 -15.12 -21.97
N ILE A 144 -0.82 -15.80 -21.04
CA ILE A 144 0.52 -15.43 -20.55
C ILE A 144 1.53 -16.57 -20.77
N PRO A 145 2.63 -16.33 -21.51
CA PRO A 145 3.75 -17.26 -21.60
C PRO A 145 4.21 -17.77 -20.22
N ARG A 146 4.41 -19.09 -20.10
CA ARG A 146 4.69 -19.76 -18.81
C ARG A 146 5.83 -19.13 -18.01
N LYS A 147 6.91 -18.72 -18.69
CA LYS A 147 8.08 -18.09 -18.06
C LYS A 147 7.74 -16.75 -17.41
N GLU A 148 6.89 -15.97 -18.04
CA GLU A 148 6.46 -14.66 -17.56
C GLU A 148 5.45 -14.80 -16.45
N LEU A 149 4.51 -15.75 -16.57
CA LEU A 149 3.56 -16.08 -15.51
C LEU A 149 4.31 -16.52 -14.24
N TYR A 150 5.36 -17.32 -14.39
CA TYR A 150 6.22 -17.70 -13.26
C TYR A 150 6.90 -16.50 -12.61
N ARG A 151 7.48 -15.59 -13.41
CA ARG A 151 8.10 -14.35 -12.89
C ARG A 151 7.08 -13.47 -12.17
N LEU A 152 5.89 -13.32 -12.72
CA LEU A 152 4.80 -12.55 -12.11
C LEU A 152 4.37 -13.17 -10.78
N LYS A 153 4.06 -14.48 -10.74
CA LYS A 153 3.71 -15.21 -9.50
C LYS A 153 4.81 -15.10 -8.45
N LYS A 154 6.09 -15.15 -8.86
CA LYS A 154 7.23 -14.95 -7.96
C LYS A 154 7.24 -13.55 -7.35
N THR A 155 6.97 -12.50 -8.13
CA THR A 155 6.87 -11.12 -7.59
C THR A 155 5.66 -10.98 -6.66
N LEU A 156 4.50 -11.52 -7.04
CA LEU A 156 3.26 -11.46 -6.25
C LEU A 156 3.42 -12.13 -4.88
N ARG A 157 4.10 -13.28 -4.80
CA ARG A 157 4.39 -13.94 -3.52
C ARG A 157 5.20 -13.08 -2.55
N GLY A 158 6.04 -12.17 -3.07
CA GLY A 158 6.82 -11.25 -2.23
C GLY A 158 6.06 -10.00 -1.80
N MET A 159 4.82 -9.79 -2.29
CA MET A 159 4.02 -8.62 -1.94
C MET A 159 3.23 -8.85 -0.66
N ASN A 160 3.03 -7.79 0.12
CA ASN A 160 2.11 -7.82 1.25
C ASN A 160 0.65 -7.79 0.79
N LEU A 161 -0.26 -8.12 1.70
CA LEU A 161 -1.69 -8.21 1.44
C LEU A 161 -2.27 -6.89 0.89
N THR A 162 -1.87 -5.75 1.44
CA THR A 162 -2.30 -4.44 0.93
C THR A 162 -1.92 -4.21 -0.53
N ALA A 163 -0.71 -4.60 -0.92
CA ALA A 163 -0.23 -4.42 -2.29
C ALA A 163 -0.97 -5.35 -3.27
N LEU A 164 -1.23 -6.60 -2.88
CA LEU A 164 -2.07 -7.52 -3.65
C LEU A 164 -3.48 -6.97 -3.81
N MET A 165 -4.10 -6.49 -2.73
CA MET A 165 -5.47 -5.95 -2.79
C MET A 165 -5.60 -4.67 -3.60
N LYS A 166 -4.53 -3.88 -3.75
CA LYS A 166 -4.50 -2.71 -4.64
C LYS A 166 -4.48 -3.06 -6.13
N LEU A 167 -4.16 -4.31 -6.48
CA LEU A 167 -4.20 -4.78 -7.86
C LEU A 167 -5.62 -5.20 -8.27
N LEU A 168 -6.50 -5.48 -7.31
CA LEU A 168 -7.89 -5.86 -7.59
C LEU A 168 -8.64 -4.74 -8.34
N PRO A 169 -9.62 -5.09 -9.19
CA PRO A 169 -10.40 -4.12 -9.94
C PRO A 169 -11.10 -3.13 -9.00
N ARG A 170 -11.07 -1.86 -9.39
CA ARG A 170 -11.59 -0.76 -8.57
C ARG A 170 -13.11 -0.70 -8.70
N GLY A 171 -13.79 -1.39 -7.79
CA GLY A 171 -15.24 -1.33 -7.64
C GLY A 171 -15.67 -1.10 -6.18
N ASP A 172 -16.86 -1.56 -5.85
CA ASP A 172 -17.49 -1.54 -4.52
C ASP A 172 -16.82 -2.50 -3.49
N LEU A 173 -15.49 -2.65 -3.59
CA LEU A 173 -14.65 -3.45 -2.72
C LEU A 173 -13.94 -2.60 -1.67
N ALA A 174 -13.93 -1.28 -1.83
CA ALA A 174 -13.29 -0.37 -0.89
C ALA A 174 -13.88 -0.48 0.52
N GLU A 175 -15.21 -0.58 0.64
CA GLU A 175 -15.88 -0.74 1.93
C GLU A 175 -15.56 -2.08 2.59
N HIS A 176 -15.57 -3.16 1.81
CA HIS A 176 -15.23 -4.50 2.27
C HIS A 176 -13.76 -4.57 2.74
N PHE A 177 -12.86 -3.91 2.02
CA PHE A 177 -11.45 -3.82 2.41
C PHE A 177 -11.25 -2.97 3.67
N GLN A 178 -12.02 -1.89 3.83
CA GLN A 178 -12.01 -1.09 5.06
C GLN A 178 -12.53 -1.90 6.26
N LYS A 179 -13.61 -2.67 6.07
CA LYS A 179 -14.12 -3.59 7.09
C LYS A 179 -13.09 -4.63 7.50
N LEU A 180 -12.37 -5.20 6.52
CA LEU A 180 -11.27 -6.15 6.77
C LEU A 180 -10.14 -5.51 7.59
N ARG A 181 -9.78 -4.25 7.33
CA ARG A 181 -8.78 -3.54 8.14
C ARG A 181 -9.23 -3.31 9.57
N LEU A 182 -10.50 -2.96 9.76
CA LEU A 182 -11.07 -2.75 11.09
C LEU A 182 -11.12 -4.06 11.88
N SER A 183 -11.53 -5.16 11.24
CA SER A 183 -11.54 -6.48 11.90
C SER A 183 -10.13 -6.94 12.25
N ALA A 184 -9.17 -6.78 11.35
CA ALA A 184 -7.76 -7.10 11.62
C ALA A 184 -7.17 -6.26 12.76
N ALA A 185 -7.54 -4.97 12.86
CA ALA A 185 -7.10 -4.12 13.97
C ALA A 185 -7.69 -4.57 15.32
N GLY A 186 -8.91 -5.10 15.36
CA GLY A 186 -9.52 -5.63 16.58
C GLY A 186 -8.93 -6.96 17.06
N SER A 187 -8.39 -7.79 16.15
CA SER A 187 -7.78 -9.08 16.48
C SER A 187 -6.32 -8.97 16.92
N VAL A 188 -5.61 -7.90 16.53
CA VAL A 188 -4.25 -7.63 17.01
C VAL A 188 -4.38 -6.91 18.36
N LYS A 189 -4.07 -7.61 19.45
CA LYS A 189 -3.94 -6.99 20.78
C LYS A 189 -2.97 -5.81 20.66
N PHE A 190 -3.51 -4.59 20.67
CA PHE A 190 -2.71 -3.39 20.86
C PHE A 190 -2.20 -3.43 22.31
N GLU A 191 -0.96 -3.86 22.51
CA GLU A 191 -0.24 -3.48 23.72
C GLU A 191 0.04 -1.98 23.59
N LEU A 192 -0.79 -1.19 24.27
CA LEU A 192 -0.64 0.24 24.49
C LEU A 192 0.39 0.50 25.58
#